data_AF-A0A0K0DCP1-F1
#
_entry.id   AF-A0A0K0DCP1-F1
#
_cell.length_a   1.000
_cell.length_b   1.000
_cell.length_c   1.000
_cell.angle_alpha   90.00
_cell.angle_beta   90.00
_cell.angle_gamma   90.00
#
_symmetry.space_group_name_H-M   'P 1'
#
loop_
_entity.id
_entity.type
_entity.pdbx_description
1 polymer ?
#
loop_
_entity_poly.entity_id
_entity_poly.type
_entity_poly.pdbx_seq_one_letter_code
_entity_poly.pdbx_strand_id
1 'polypeptide(L)'
;MRVENDNLEGVADQALSLLTQMKRNPDVMPPYNEAVMRACIAKMNDCILSFSNGHDLISTYLFQRCCLAYIHARAERIRSYRWRLGGVLPASIKNNLCEAEIEFFNEYCSCLAEFQAGIGENGVNLLLSTHPPKALYVQHSLPRHDCEMLIRQGILEIAS
;
A
#
# COMPACT_ATOMS: atom_id res chain seq x y z
N MET A 1 0.89 -31.65 -34.26
CA MET A 1 1.68 -30.94 -33.23
C MET A 1 0.90 -29.68 -32.88
N ARG A 2 0.02 -29.76 -31.88
CA ARG A 2 -0.79 -28.62 -31.40
C ARG A 2 0.00 -28.00 -30.26
N VAL A 3 0.46 -26.76 -30.46
CA VAL A 3 1.15 -25.99 -29.44
C VAL A 3 0.15 -25.66 -28.33
N GLU A 4 0.60 -25.87 -27.09
CA GLU A 4 -0.11 -25.75 -25.83
C GLU A 4 -0.77 -24.36 -25.67
N ASN A 5 -2.09 -24.27 -25.86
CA ASN A 5 -2.89 -23.10 -25.48
C ASN A 5 -3.32 -23.11 -24.00
N ASP A 6 -3.12 -24.24 -23.29
CA ASP A 6 -3.60 -24.44 -21.91
C ASP A 6 -2.88 -23.57 -20.85
N ASN A 7 -1.72 -23.01 -21.17
CA ASN A 7 -0.99 -22.11 -20.26
C ASN A 7 -1.36 -20.62 -20.41
N LEU A 8 -2.14 -20.24 -21.43
CA LEU A 8 -2.57 -18.84 -21.61
C LEU A 8 -3.79 -18.51 -20.74
N GLU A 9 -4.73 -19.44 -20.60
CA GLU A 9 -5.97 -19.21 -19.83
C GLU A 9 -5.68 -19.00 -18.33
N GLY A 10 -4.73 -19.74 -17.75
CA GLY A 10 -4.46 -19.67 -16.32
C GLY A 10 -3.84 -18.35 -15.83
N VAL A 11 -2.92 -17.74 -16.58
CA VAL A 11 -2.19 -16.54 -16.11
C VAL A 11 -3.09 -15.31 -16.11
N ALA A 12 -3.98 -15.17 -17.10
CA ALA A 12 -4.96 -14.09 -17.14
C ALA A 12 -5.93 -14.18 -15.96
N ASP A 13 -6.43 -15.37 -15.64
CA ASP A 13 -7.30 -15.60 -14.48
C ASP A 13 -6.57 -15.32 -13.16
N GLN A 14 -5.30 -15.70 -13.04
CA GLN A 14 -4.47 -15.37 -11.89
C GLN A 14 -4.30 -13.85 -11.73
N ALA A 15 -4.06 -13.12 -12.81
CA ALA A 15 -3.95 -11.66 -12.80
C ALA A 15 -5.26 -11.00 -12.32
N LEU A 16 -6.40 -11.47 -12.80
CA LEU A 16 -7.73 -11.00 -12.36
C LEU A 16 -8.03 -11.37 -10.91
N SER A 17 -7.56 -12.53 -10.44
CA SER A 17 -7.68 -12.96 -9.05
C SER A 17 -6.95 -12.00 -8.10
N LEU A 18 -5.76 -11.49 -8.46
CA LEU A 18 -5.04 -10.49 -7.65
C LEU A 18 -5.87 -9.23 -7.41
N LEU A 19 -6.49 -8.70 -8.46
CA LEU A 19 -7.38 -7.54 -8.37
C LEU A 19 -8.62 -7.84 -7.53
N THR A 20 -9.19 -9.03 -7.71
CA THR A 20 -10.35 -9.47 -6.94
C THR A 20 -10.01 -9.59 -5.45
N GLN A 21 -8.84 -10.12 -5.11
CA GLN A 21 -8.36 -10.20 -3.73
C GLN A 21 -8.19 -8.82 -3.11
N MET A 22 -7.59 -7.87 -3.84
CA MET A 22 -7.43 -6.48 -3.41
C MET A 22 -8.77 -5.79 -3.15
N LYS A 23 -9.78 -6.08 -3.97
CA LYS A 23 -11.13 -5.50 -3.85
C LYS A 23 -11.93 -6.11 -2.70
N ARG A 24 -11.80 -7.43 -2.48
CA ARG A 24 -12.54 -8.14 -1.42
C ARG A 24 -12.12 -7.71 -0.02
N ASN A 25 -10.83 -7.46 0.18
CA ASN A 25 -10.27 -7.07 1.48
C ASN A 25 -9.69 -5.65 1.41
N PRO A 26 -10.51 -4.58 1.55
CA PRO A 26 -10.03 -3.20 1.43
C PRO A 26 -9.13 -2.76 2.59
N ASP A 27 -9.30 -3.36 3.78
CA ASP A 27 -8.61 -2.92 5.00
C ASP A 27 -7.30 -3.68 5.29
N VAL A 28 -7.09 -4.81 4.62
CA VAL A 28 -5.93 -5.68 4.84
C VAL A 28 -5.06 -5.67 3.58
N MET A 29 -3.75 -5.53 3.77
CA MET A 29 -2.78 -5.71 2.69
C MET A 29 -2.49 -7.21 2.53
N PRO A 30 -2.85 -7.85 1.41
CA PRO A 30 -2.42 -9.22 1.14
C PRO A 30 -0.90 -9.26 0.86
N PRO A 31 -0.24 -10.41 1.03
CA PRO A 31 1.16 -10.58 0.63
C PRO A 31 1.38 -10.25 -0.84
N TYR A 32 2.50 -9.60 -1.17
CA TYR A 32 2.86 -9.31 -2.54
C TYR A 32 3.12 -10.61 -3.32
N ASN A 33 2.30 -10.87 -4.35
CA ASN A 33 2.45 -12.07 -5.17
C ASN A 33 3.44 -11.85 -6.32
N GLU A 34 4.73 -12.05 -6.03
CA GLU A 34 5.80 -11.88 -7.00
C GLU A 34 5.73 -12.91 -8.15
N ALA A 35 5.32 -14.15 -7.85
CA ALA A 35 5.25 -15.22 -8.84
C ALA A 35 4.25 -14.90 -9.96
N VAL A 36 3.03 -14.48 -9.60
CA VAL A 36 2.00 -14.12 -10.59
C VAL A 36 2.40 -12.86 -11.35
N MET A 37 2.97 -11.85 -10.69
CA MET A 37 3.44 -10.64 -11.37
C MET A 37 4.56 -10.94 -12.38
N ARG A 38 5.53 -11.80 -12.02
CA ARG A 38 6.57 -12.26 -12.95
C ARG A 38 5.98 -13.04 -14.12
N ALA A 39 5.00 -13.92 -13.88
CA ALA A 39 4.33 -14.67 -14.94
C ALA A 39 3.58 -13.74 -15.91
N CYS A 40 2.85 -12.74 -15.40
CA CYS A 40 2.18 -11.74 -16.23
C CYS A 40 3.17 -10.95 -17.09
N ILE A 41 4.30 -10.52 -16.52
CA ILE A 41 5.34 -9.78 -17.26
C ILE A 41 5.98 -10.66 -18.33
N ALA A 42 6.31 -11.91 -18.00
CA ALA A 42 6.87 -12.86 -18.96
C ALA A 42 5.91 -13.08 -20.13
N LYS A 43 4.61 -13.31 -19.86
CA LYS A 43 3.60 -13.46 -20.90
C LYS A 43 3.40 -12.19 -21.74
N MET A 44 3.40 -11.04 -21.09
CA MET A 44 3.35 -9.76 -21.79
C MET A 44 4.54 -9.61 -22.75
N ASN A 45 5.75 -9.94 -22.31
CA ASN A 45 6.95 -9.90 -23.15
C ASN A 45 6.90 -10.92 -24.29
N ASP A 46 6.43 -12.15 -24.03
CA ASP A 46 6.23 -13.17 -25.06
C ASP A 46 5.28 -12.65 -26.16
N CYS A 47 4.15 -12.06 -25.78
CA CYS A 47 3.19 -11.47 -26.72
C CYS A 47 3.78 -10.29 -27.51
N ILE A 48 4.65 -9.49 -26.89
CA ILE A 48 5.35 -8.39 -27.58
C ILE A 48 6.34 -8.94 -28.60
N LEU A 49 7.08 -10.01 -28.27
CA LEU A 49 8.07 -10.61 -29.17
C LEU A 49 7.44 -11.41 -30.30
N SER A 50 6.26 -12.01 -30.07
CA SER A 50 5.54 -12.78 -31.08
C SER A 50 4.73 -11.92 -32.06
N PHE A 51 4.92 -10.59 -32.06
CA PHE A 51 4.16 -9.57 -32.81
C PHE A 51 3.97 -9.95 -34.28
N SER A 52 2.92 -10.70 -34.54
CA SER A 52 2.61 -11.21 -35.89
C SER A 52 1.14 -11.10 -36.22
N ASN A 53 0.24 -10.95 -35.23
CA ASN A 53 -1.20 -10.72 -35.48
C ASN A 53 -1.85 -9.85 -34.39
N GLY A 54 -2.87 -9.07 -34.75
CA GLY A 54 -3.54 -8.10 -33.86
C GLY A 54 -4.24 -8.68 -32.61
N HIS A 55 -4.38 -10.00 -32.49
CA HIS A 55 -4.92 -10.68 -31.31
C HIS A 55 -3.95 -10.61 -30.10
N ASP A 56 -2.65 -10.58 -30.35
CA ASP A 56 -1.62 -10.50 -29.31
C ASP A 56 -1.60 -9.12 -28.63
N LEU A 57 -2.09 -8.09 -29.32
CA LEU A 57 -2.17 -6.73 -28.81
C LEU A 57 -3.20 -6.59 -27.67
N ILE A 58 -4.35 -7.28 -27.79
CA ILE A 58 -5.41 -7.26 -26.78
C ILE A 58 -4.91 -7.94 -25.50
N SER A 59 -4.25 -9.10 -25.65
CA SER A 59 -3.67 -9.86 -24.53
C SER A 59 -2.56 -9.08 -23.82
N THR A 60 -1.64 -8.48 -24.58
CA THR A 60 -0.58 -7.60 -24.03
C THR A 60 -1.18 -6.47 -23.19
N TYR A 61 -2.22 -5.82 -23.71
CA TYR A 61 -2.89 -4.73 -23.02
C TYR A 61 -3.65 -5.17 -21.77
N LEU A 62 -4.22 -6.38 -21.77
CA LEU A 62 -4.84 -6.99 -20.61
C LEU A 62 -3.84 -7.14 -19.46
N PHE A 63 -2.69 -7.77 -19.73
CA PHE A 63 -1.65 -7.97 -18.71
C PHE A 63 -1.09 -6.65 -18.19
N GLN A 64 -0.83 -5.69 -19.09
CA GLN A 64 -0.38 -4.36 -18.71
C GLN A 64 -1.38 -3.67 -17.76
N ARG A 65 -2.67 -3.68 -18.12
CA ARG A 65 -3.73 -3.08 -17.30
C ARG A 65 -3.87 -3.79 -15.95
N CYS A 66 -3.82 -5.13 -15.92
CA CYS A 66 -3.98 -5.88 -14.69
C CYS A 66 -2.81 -5.64 -13.72
N CYS A 67 -1.57 -5.71 -14.22
CA CYS A 67 -0.37 -5.42 -13.44
C CYS A 67 -0.40 -3.99 -12.87
N LEU A 68 -0.69 -2.99 -13.72
CA LEU A 68 -0.75 -1.59 -13.31
C LEU A 68 -1.87 -1.36 -12.28
N ALA A 69 -3.06 -1.90 -12.51
CA ALA A 69 -4.18 -1.77 -11.59
C ALA A 69 -3.88 -2.42 -10.23
N TYR A 70 -3.17 -3.55 -10.21
CA TYR A 70 -2.79 -4.22 -8.97
C TYR A 70 -1.76 -3.40 -8.19
N ILE A 71 -0.68 -2.95 -8.85
CA ILE A 71 0.33 -2.09 -8.24
C ILE A 71 -0.31 -0.80 -7.72
N HIS A 72 -1.14 -0.15 -8.53
CA HIS A 72 -1.83 1.08 -8.14
C HIS A 72 -2.74 0.87 -6.91
N ALA A 73 -3.55 -0.18 -6.90
CA ALA A 73 -4.43 -0.49 -5.77
C ALA A 73 -3.63 -0.71 -4.48
N ARG A 74 -2.45 -1.32 -4.57
CA ARG A 74 -1.54 -1.50 -3.42
C ARG A 74 -0.91 -0.19 -2.98
N ALA A 75 -0.40 0.62 -3.91
CA ALA A 75 0.17 1.94 -3.63
C ALA A 75 -0.83 2.86 -2.92
N GLU A 76 -2.09 2.89 -3.36
CA GLU A 76 -3.16 3.66 -2.70
C GLU A 76 -3.40 3.18 -1.26
N ARG A 77 -3.35 1.87 -1.04
CA ARG A 77 -3.50 1.29 0.31
C ARG A 77 -2.29 1.61 1.20
N ILE A 78 -1.09 1.63 0.65
CA ILE A 78 0.14 2.04 1.34
C ILE A 78 0.05 3.52 1.75
N ARG A 79 -0.39 4.40 0.83
CA ARG A 79 -0.67 5.81 1.14
C ARG A 79 -1.68 5.93 2.27
N SER A 80 -2.77 5.16 2.24
CA SER A 80 -3.77 5.14 3.32
C SER A 80 -3.19 4.74 4.67
N TYR A 81 -2.24 3.79 4.72
CA TYR A 81 -1.56 3.46 5.99
C TYR A 81 -0.78 4.64 6.54
N ARG A 82 -0.13 5.46 5.70
CA ARG A 82 0.58 6.65 6.18
C ARG A 82 -0.34 7.62 6.92
N TRP A 83 -1.57 7.79 6.43
CA TRP A 83 -2.55 8.71 7.02
C TRP A 83 -3.26 8.13 8.25
N ARG A 84 -3.37 6.80 8.36
CA ARG A 84 -4.04 6.14 9.51
C ARG A 84 -3.09 5.75 10.64
N LEU A 85 -1.88 5.31 10.30
CA LEU A 85 -0.92 4.71 11.25
C LEU A 85 0.31 5.61 11.48
N GLY A 86 0.51 6.64 10.65
CA GLY A 86 1.69 7.50 10.73
C GLY A 86 2.88 6.97 9.92
N GLY A 87 4.08 7.44 10.27
CA GLY A 87 5.32 7.16 9.53
C GLY A 87 5.97 5.80 9.80
N VAL A 88 5.42 4.97 10.68
CA VAL A 88 5.97 3.65 11.03
C VAL A 88 4.91 2.58 10.78
N LEU A 89 5.23 1.61 9.92
CA LEU A 89 4.34 0.48 9.64
C LEU A 89 4.55 -0.67 10.63
N PRO A 90 3.48 -1.27 11.17
CA PRO A 90 3.55 -2.52 11.91
C PRO A 90 4.19 -3.66 11.10
N ALA A 91 4.92 -4.55 11.78
CA ALA A 91 5.60 -5.69 11.13
C ALA A 91 4.65 -6.58 10.32
N SER A 92 3.41 -6.78 10.81
CA SER A 92 2.38 -7.56 10.12
C SER A 92 2.02 -7.02 8.73
N ILE A 93 2.07 -5.70 8.55
CA ILE A 93 1.86 -5.07 7.26
C ILE A 93 3.16 -5.12 6.47
N LYS A 94 4.29 -4.71 7.06
CA LYS A 94 5.59 -4.61 6.40
C LYS A 94 6.02 -5.93 5.75
N ASN A 95 5.74 -7.07 6.38
CA ASN A 95 6.06 -8.40 5.85
C ASN A 95 5.26 -8.78 4.59
N ASN A 96 4.15 -8.09 4.30
CA ASN A 96 3.34 -8.30 3.11
C ASN A 96 3.71 -7.39 1.93
N LEU A 97 4.64 -6.45 2.14
CA LEU A 97 5.13 -5.53 1.12
C LEU A 97 6.40 -6.08 0.48
N CYS A 98 6.61 -5.77 -0.80
CA CYS A 98 7.92 -5.99 -1.42
C CYS A 98 8.88 -4.83 -1.11
N GLU A 99 10.17 -5.01 -1.40
CA GLU A 99 11.21 -4.01 -1.13
C GLU A 99 10.91 -2.64 -1.78
N ALA A 100 10.50 -2.64 -3.05
CA ALA A 100 10.12 -1.42 -3.77
C ALA A 100 8.90 -0.71 -3.15
N GLU A 101 7.95 -1.45 -2.56
CA GLU A 101 6.80 -0.87 -1.86
C GLU A 101 7.21 -0.23 -0.52
N ILE A 102 8.21 -0.80 0.16
CA ILE A 102 8.78 -0.23 1.39
C ILE A 102 9.53 1.05 1.08
N GLU A 103 10.36 1.05 0.02
CA GLU A 103 11.06 2.24 -0.46
C GLU A 103 10.06 3.35 -0.83
N PHE A 104 9.04 3.03 -1.63
CA PHE A 104 7.96 3.95 -1.96
C PHE A 104 7.27 4.55 -0.72
N PHE A 105 7.00 3.75 0.32
CA PHE A 105 6.43 4.25 1.57
C PHE A 105 7.36 5.24 2.27
N ASN A 106 8.66 4.94 2.32
CA ASN A 106 9.65 5.80 2.96
C ASN A 106 9.80 7.13 2.22
N GLU A 107 9.88 7.10 0.89
CA GLU A 107 9.90 8.31 0.06
C GLU A 107 8.64 9.14 0.26
N TYR A 108 7.46 8.50 0.25
CA TYR A 108 6.20 9.17 0.51
C TYR A 108 6.16 9.83 1.90
N CYS A 109 6.72 9.18 2.92
CA CYS A 109 6.85 9.75 4.26
C CYS A 109 7.71 11.02 4.25
N SER A 110 8.86 10.97 3.57
CA SER A 110 9.80 12.09 3.47
C SER A 110 9.17 13.27 2.73
N CYS A 111 8.54 13.04 1.59
CA CYS A 111 7.85 14.09 0.84
C CYS A 111 6.71 14.72 1.65
N LEU A 112 5.94 13.92 2.39
CA LEU A 112 4.88 14.46 3.24
C LEU A 112 5.45 15.28 4.40
N ALA A 113 6.55 14.83 5.01
CA ALA A 113 7.21 15.57 6.09
C ALA A 113 7.76 16.91 5.60
N GLU A 114 8.37 16.95 4.42
CA GLU A 114 8.84 18.18 3.77
C GLU A 114 7.68 19.13 3.48
N PHE A 115 6.58 18.62 2.92
CA PHE A 115 5.37 19.42 2.70
C PHE A 115 4.81 19.99 4.01
N GLN A 116 4.70 19.17 5.05
CA GLN A 116 4.23 19.59 6.37
C GLN A 116 5.13 20.65 7.00
N ALA A 117 6.45 20.54 6.84
CA ALA A 117 7.41 21.54 7.32
C ALA A 117 7.31 22.86 6.57
N GLY A 118 6.97 22.84 5.27
CA GLY A 118 6.76 24.04 4.45
C GLY A 118 5.47 24.80 4.72
N ILE A 119 4.55 24.26 5.54
CA ILE A 119 3.29 24.94 5.88
C ILE A 119 3.49 25.83 7.10
N GLY A 120 3.48 27.15 6.89
CA GLY A 120 3.63 28.14 7.96
C GLY A 120 5.06 28.22 8.50
N GLU A 121 5.26 29.00 9.55
CA GLU A 121 6.60 29.27 10.11
C GLU A 121 7.15 28.09 10.94
N ASN A 122 6.27 27.29 11.55
CA ASN A 122 6.64 26.18 12.44
C ASN A 122 6.30 24.79 11.89
N GLY A 123 5.82 24.70 10.64
CA GLY A 123 5.26 23.47 10.07
C GLY A 123 3.90 23.10 10.69
N VAL A 124 3.14 22.26 9.99
CA VAL A 124 1.84 21.76 10.46
C VAL A 124 1.74 20.25 10.25
N ASN A 125 1.48 19.52 11.35
CA ASN A 125 1.21 18.09 11.27
C ASN A 125 -0.28 17.81 10.99
N LEU A 126 -0.59 17.62 9.71
CA LEU A 126 -1.92 17.29 9.17
C LEU A 126 -2.54 15.98 9.70
N LEU A 127 -1.80 15.14 10.42
CA LEU A 127 -2.28 13.83 10.89
C LEU A 127 -2.95 13.90 12.27
N LEU A 128 -2.70 14.97 13.04
CA LEU A 128 -3.09 15.04 14.45
C LEU A 128 -4.53 15.54 14.65
N SER A 129 -5.04 16.39 13.75
CA SER A 129 -6.32 17.11 13.95
C SER A 129 -7.33 16.81 12.85
N THR A 130 -7.65 15.53 12.65
CA THR A 130 -8.62 15.08 11.64
C THR A 130 -10.09 15.30 12.05
N HIS A 131 -10.33 15.66 13.32
CA HIS A 131 -11.66 15.95 13.85
C HIS A 131 -11.65 17.25 14.66
N PRO A 132 -12.78 17.99 14.68
CA PRO A 132 -12.89 19.20 15.49
C PRO A 132 -12.70 18.88 16.98
N PRO A 133 -11.92 19.69 17.72
CA PRO A 133 -11.68 19.46 19.14
C PRO A 133 -12.97 19.61 19.94
N LYS A 134 -13.29 18.60 20.76
CA LYS A 134 -14.50 18.57 21.60
C LYS A 134 -14.27 19.16 23.00
N ALA A 135 -13.03 19.09 23.50
CA ALA A 135 -12.62 19.58 24.81
C ALA A 135 -11.10 19.83 24.82
N LEU A 136 -10.64 20.73 25.68
CA LEU A 136 -9.21 21.04 25.85
C LEU A 136 -8.46 19.89 26.54
N TYR A 137 -9.13 19.19 27.46
CA TYR A 137 -8.61 18.01 28.16
C TYR A 137 -9.54 16.82 27.94
N VAL A 138 -8.96 15.65 27.70
CA VAL A 138 -9.70 14.39 27.53
C VAL A 138 -9.07 13.32 28.41
N GLN A 139 -9.88 12.71 29.27
CA GLN A 139 -9.43 11.61 30.14
C GLN A 139 -9.45 10.29 29.37
N HIS A 140 -8.33 9.56 29.40
CA HIS A 140 -8.22 8.22 28.83
C HIS A 140 -7.72 7.24 29.90
N SER A 141 -8.30 6.05 29.95
CA SER A 141 -7.87 4.98 30.86
C SER A 141 -6.89 4.06 30.12
N LEU A 142 -5.61 4.13 30.47
CA LEU A 142 -4.54 3.36 29.85
C LEU A 142 -3.65 2.67 30.91
N PRO A 143 -3.02 1.52 30.58
CA PRO A 143 -2.04 0.89 31.45
C PRO A 143 -0.85 1.82 31.71
N ARG A 144 -0.50 2.04 32.98
CA ARG A 144 0.55 3.00 33.38
C ARG A 144 1.91 2.71 32.75
N HIS A 145 2.24 1.43 32.55
CA HIS A 145 3.50 1.00 31.93
C HIS A 145 3.70 1.60 30.53
N ASP A 146 2.65 1.68 29.73
CA ASP A 146 2.74 2.14 28.34
C ASP A 146 2.78 3.68 28.24
N CYS A 147 2.43 4.38 29.32
CA CYS A 147 2.38 5.83 29.39
C CYS A 147 3.54 6.46 30.19
N GLU A 148 4.42 5.65 30.79
CA GLU A 148 5.42 6.12 31.75
C GLU A 148 6.34 7.20 31.17
N MET A 149 6.75 7.04 29.91
CA MET A 149 7.60 8.01 29.21
C MET A 149 6.88 9.34 28.97
N LEU A 150 5.61 9.31 28.61
CA LEU A 150 4.80 10.51 28.36
C LEU A 150 4.46 11.25 29.66
N ILE A 151 4.27 10.51 30.76
CA ILE A 151 4.11 11.09 32.10
C ILE A 151 5.41 11.77 32.55
N ARG A 152 6.58 11.12 32.35
CA ARG A 152 7.90 11.69 32.70
C ARG A 152 8.23 12.97 31.91
N GLN A 153 7.72 13.09 30.69
CA GLN A 153 7.87 14.29 29.86
C GLN A 153 6.86 15.39 30.18
N GLY A 154 5.95 15.18 31.15
CA GLY A 154 4.90 16.12 31.51
C GLY A 154 3.79 16.26 30.46
N ILE A 155 3.69 15.32 29.52
CA ILE A 155 2.69 15.34 28.44
C ILE A 155 1.35 14.78 28.93
N LEU A 156 1.37 13.82 29.85
CA LEU A 156 0.18 13.21 30.45
C LEU A 156 0.13 13.45 31.96
N GLU A 157 -1.03 13.85 32.46
CA GLU A 157 -1.31 13.96 33.89
C GLU A 157 -2.12 12.76 34.39
N ILE A 158 -1.84 12.33 35.62
CA ILE A 158 -2.60 11.26 36.27
C ILE A 158 -3.86 11.89 36.86
N ALA A 159 -5.03 11.42 36.43
CA ALA A 159 -6.29 11.81 37.06
C ALA A 159 -6.30 11.31 38.52
N SER A 160 -6.42 12.24 39.47
CA SER A 160 -6.49 12.02 40.92
C SER A 160 -7.81 11.41 41.36
#